data_AF-A0A3D0RZS9-F1
#
_entry.id   AF-A0A3D0RZS9-F1
#
_cell.length_a   1.000
_cell.length_b   1.000
_cell.length_c   1.000
_cell.angle_alpha   90.00
_cell.angle_beta   90.00
_cell.angle_gamma   90.00
#
_symmetry.space_group_name_H-M   'P 1'
#
loop_
_entity.id
_entity.type
_entity.pdbx_description
1 polymer ?
#
loop_
_entity_poly.entity_id
_entity_poly.type
_entity_poly.pdbx_seq_one_letter_code
_entity_poly.pdbx_strand_id
1 'polypeptide(L)'
;MTTTTPFIESEVESSGVTTVRTRVAAAALAASAATVGVLLATTPWGDRLDSSSDEVLSYDRLLEVRDAAWSSMLLDAFAYAVIGLTVGLGVLHLVRAKGRVAALVGAVITTAGGILFAMGGAAFATVVWFITADGLPTGAGTSLVDYANDHVGHLMGVDMAGFALVTLGSLVLAAALIRARAVPVPAVAAYLLLTIAQFVGLPGRAMDFLQIAMMLLLIGFAAVVWRRA
;
A
#
# COMPACT_ATOMS: atom_id res chain seq x y z
N MET A 1 -64.66 -2.16 10.74
CA MET A 1 -63.32 -1.78 11.23
C MET A 1 -62.33 -2.72 10.58
N THR A 2 -61.63 -2.24 9.57
CA THR A 2 -60.64 -3.02 8.82
C THR A 2 -59.27 -2.68 9.39
N THR A 3 -58.67 -3.60 10.13
CA THR A 3 -57.36 -3.44 10.74
C THR A 3 -56.29 -3.75 9.70
N THR A 4 -55.76 -2.72 9.03
CA THR A 4 -54.55 -2.83 8.22
C THR A 4 -53.33 -2.85 9.14
N THR A 5 -52.80 -4.03 9.40
CA THR A 5 -51.49 -4.22 10.02
C THR A 5 -50.42 -3.77 9.01
N PRO A 6 -49.49 -2.87 9.39
CA PRO A 6 -48.39 -2.49 8.49
C PRO A 6 -47.51 -3.70 8.25
N PHE A 7 -47.33 -4.06 6.97
CA PHE A 7 -46.39 -5.08 6.54
C PHE A 7 -44.98 -4.55 6.82
N ILE A 8 -44.24 -5.20 7.72
CA ILE A 8 -42.84 -4.86 8.02
C ILE A 8 -41.99 -5.46 6.89
N GLU A 9 -41.82 -4.68 5.81
CA GLU A 9 -41.02 -5.05 4.64
C GLU A 9 -39.50 -4.77 4.86
N SER A 10 -39.08 -4.41 6.07
CA SER A 10 -37.74 -3.89 6.36
C SER A 10 -36.67 -4.94 6.72
N GLU A 11 -37.05 -6.19 7.00
CA GLU A 11 -36.08 -7.19 7.50
C GLU A 11 -35.29 -7.89 6.37
N VAL A 12 -35.94 -8.18 5.25
CA VAL A 12 -35.33 -8.92 4.12
C VAL A 12 -34.32 -8.04 3.37
N GLU A 13 -34.61 -6.75 3.21
CA GLU A 13 -33.73 -5.81 2.48
C GLU A 13 -32.43 -5.50 3.26
N SER A 14 -32.49 -5.46 4.60
CA SER A 14 -31.33 -5.14 5.44
C SER A 14 -30.28 -6.26 5.49
N SER A 15 -30.71 -7.51 5.37
CA SER A 15 -29.82 -8.68 5.43
C SER A 15 -28.95 -8.80 4.17
N GLY A 16 -29.54 -8.64 2.98
CA GLY A 16 -28.82 -8.72 1.70
C GLY A 16 -27.76 -7.62 1.53
N VAL A 17 -28.07 -6.39 1.95
CA VAL A 17 -27.13 -5.26 1.90
C VAL A 17 -25.92 -5.48 2.81
N THR A 18 -26.11 -6.16 3.94
CA THR A 18 -25.04 -6.46 4.89
C THR A 18 -24.08 -7.53 4.35
N THR A 19 -24.60 -8.58 3.71
CA THR A 19 -23.79 -9.64 3.11
C THR A 19 -22.96 -9.13 1.92
N VAL A 20 -23.52 -8.29 1.05
CA VAL A 20 -22.79 -7.72 -0.11
C VAL A 20 -21.62 -6.85 0.36
N ARG A 21 -21.84 -5.97 1.34
CA ARG A 21 -20.79 -5.09 1.88
C ARG A 21 -19.62 -5.87 2.49
N THR A 22 -19.91 -6.96 3.19
CA THR A 22 -18.87 -7.78 3.81
C THR A 22 -18.05 -8.54 2.77
N ARG A 23 -18.68 -9.00 1.67
CA ARG A 23 -17.96 -9.60 0.53
C ARG A 23 -17.04 -8.60 -0.17
N VAL A 24 -17.48 -7.36 -0.37
CA VAL A 24 -16.65 -6.30 -0.97
C VAL A 24 -15.43 -6.00 -0.08
N ALA A 25 -15.61 -5.89 1.23
CA ALA A 25 -14.51 -5.65 2.16
C ALA A 25 -13.49 -6.81 2.17
N ALA A 26 -13.97 -8.05 2.18
CA ALA A 26 -13.09 -9.22 2.10
C ALA A 26 -12.34 -9.28 0.76
N ALA A 27 -13.02 -8.99 -0.35
CA ALA A 27 -12.41 -8.94 -1.68
C ALA A 27 -11.34 -7.84 -1.79
N ALA A 28 -11.57 -6.66 -1.21
CA ALA A 28 -10.59 -5.57 -1.19
C ALA A 28 -9.34 -5.96 -0.39
N LEU A 29 -9.50 -6.56 0.79
CA LEU A 29 -8.37 -7.04 1.59
C LEU A 29 -7.62 -8.20 0.91
N ALA A 30 -8.34 -9.11 0.26
CA ALA A 30 -7.74 -10.18 -0.54
C ALA A 30 -6.97 -9.65 -1.75
N ALA A 31 -7.48 -8.62 -2.43
CA ALA A 31 -6.77 -7.94 -3.51
C ALA A 31 -5.47 -7.31 -2.99
N SER A 32 -5.53 -6.63 -1.83
CA SER A 32 -4.33 -6.07 -1.18
C SER A 32 -3.28 -7.16 -0.91
N ALA A 33 -3.70 -8.30 -0.38
CA ALA A 33 -2.82 -9.42 -0.10
C ALA A 33 -2.22 -10.02 -1.38
N ALA A 34 -3.04 -10.21 -2.43
CA ALA A 34 -2.57 -10.69 -3.72
C ALA A 34 -1.54 -9.73 -4.33
N THR A 35 -1.78 -8.42 -4.23
CA THR A 35 -0.84 -7.38 -4.64
C THR A 35 0.51 -7.53 -3.94
N VAL A 36 0.54 -7.69 -2.61
CA VAL A 36 1.79 -7.93 -1.88
C VAL A 36 2.46 -9.24 -2.31
N GLY A 37 1.69 -10.30 -2.55
CA GLY A 37 2.22 -11.58 -3.04
C GLY A 37 2.90 -11.46 -4.40
N VAL A 38 2.34 -10.65 -5.30
CA VAL A 38 2.95 -10.33 -6.60
C VAL A 38 4.26 -9.55 -6.40
N LEU A 39 4.28 -8.53 -5.54
CA LEU A 39 5.50 -7.77 -5.26
C LEU A 39 6.62 -8.68 -4.76
N LEU A 40 6.32 -9.56 -3.80
CA LEU A 40 7.27 -10.52 -3.27
C LEU A 40 7.80 -11.51 -4.32
N ALA A 41 6.96 -11.93 -5.26
CA ALA A 41 7.37 -12.83 -6.34
C ALA A 41 8.28 -12.13 -7.36
N THR A 42 8.09 -10.82 -7.56
CA THR A 42 8.87 -10.02 -8.54
C THR A 42 10.14 -9.38 -7.98
N THR A 43 10.22 -9.26 -6.64
CA THR A 43 11.29 -8.60 -5.89
C THR A 43 11.73 -7.30 -6.55
N PRO A 44 10.85 -6.27 -6.56
CA PRO A 44 11.07 -5.08 -7.38
C PRO A 44 12.33 -4.31 -7.02
N TRP A 45 12.76 -4.40 -5.77
CA TRP A 45 13.96 -3.77 -5.24
C TRP A 45 15.13 -4.76 -5.10
N GLY A 46 14.90 -5.95 -4.52
CA GLY A 46 15.88 -7.05 -4.44
C GLY A 46 17.33 -6.64 -4.10
N ASP A 47 18.30 -7.48 -4.47
CA ASP A 47 19.73 -7.10 -4.49
C ASP A 47 20.08 -6.29 -5.76
N ARG A 48 19.07 -5.93 -6.59
CA ARG A 48 19.26 -5.42 -7.95
C ARG A 48 19.68 -3.95 -8.00
N LEU A 49 19.29 -3.19 -6.99
CA LEU A 49 19.61 -1.76 -6.84
C LEU A 49 20.43 -1.47 -5.58
N ASP A 50 20.80 -2.50 -4.81
CA ASP A 50 21.63 -2.35 -3.61
C ASP A 50 23.07 -2.06 -4.05
N SER A 51 23.38 -0.77 -4.21
CA SER A 51 24.76 -0.31 -4.21
C SER A 51 25.30 -0.53 -2.81
N SER A 52 26.27 -1.41 -2.65
CA SER A 52 26.99 -1.66 -1.40
C SER A 52 27.80 -0.44 -0.90
N SER A 53 27.45 0.78 -1.35
CA SER A 53 28.07 2.08 -1.12
C SER A 53 27.02 3.07 -0.62
N ASP A 54 27.46 4.23 -0.12
CA ASP A 54 26.59 5.32 0.37
C ASP A 54 25.69 5.97 -0.72
N GLU A 55 25.66 5.41 -1.93
CA GLU A 55 24.91 5.91 -3.09
C GLU A 55 23.56 5.19 -3.22
N VAL A 56 22.53 5.88 -3.72
CA VAL A 56 21.18 5.31 -3.93
C VAL A 56 21.07 4.60 -5.27
N LEU A 57 21.87 5.01 -6.27
CA LEU A 57 21.85 4.51 -7.64
C LEU A 57 23.27 4.29 -8.17
N SER A 58 23.46 3.23 -8.95
CA SER A 58 24.66 2.97 -9.73
C SER A 58 24.31 2.82 -11.21
N TYR A 59 24.96 3.59 -12.08
CA TYR A 59 24.68 3.58 -13.52
C TYR A 59 24.85 2.18 -14.14
N ASP A 60 25.95 1.49 -13.84
CA ASP A 60 26.25 0.17 -14.41
C ASP A 60 25.19 -0.87 -13.98
N ARG A 61 24.76 -0.82 -12.72
CA ARG A 61 23.67 -1.68 -12.22
C ARG A 61 22.35 -1.37 -12.90
N LEU A 62 21.99 -0.09 -13.01
CA LEU A 62 20.79 0.33 -13.70
C LEU A 62 20.77 -0.14 -15.15
N LEU A 63 21.90 -0.12 -15.84
CA LEU A 63 22.03 -0.61 -17.21
C LEU A 63 21.81 -2.13 -17.29
N GLU A 64 22.38 -2.90 -16.36
CA GLU A 64 22.20 -4.37 -16.27
C GLU A 64 20.74 -4.78 -16.07
N VAL A 65 19.99 -4.03 -15.25
CA VAL A 65 18.63 -4.39 -14.83
C VAL A 65 17.53 -3.47 -15.38
N ARG A 66 17.83 -2.58 -16.34
CA ARG A 66 16.96 -1.48 -16.80
C ARG A 66 15.49 -1.84 -16.96
N ASP A 67 15.18 -2.82 -17.80
CA ASP A 67 13.79 -3.16 -18.13
C ASP A 67 13.08 -3.88 -16.96
N ALA A 68 13.83 -4.67 -16.20
CA ALA A 68 13.33 -5.33 -15.00
C ALA A 68 13.03 -4.29 -13.90
N ALA A 69 13.95 -3.36 -13.64
CA ALA A 69 13.80 -2.29 -12.66
C ALA A 69 12.64 -1.35 -13.02
N TRP A 70 12.52 -0.95 -14.29
CA TRP A 70 11.40 -0.09 -14.72
C TRP A 70 10.04 -0.73 -14.47
N SER A 71 9.85 -1.97 -14.95
CA SER A 71 8.56 -2.65 -14.81
C SER A 71 8.23 -2.98 -13.36
N SER A 72 9.25 -3.31 -12.56
CA SER A 72 9.09 -3.67 -11.16
C SER A 72 8.80 -2.44 -10.29
N MET A 73 9.48 -1.31 -10.51
CA MET A 73 9.21 -0.05 -9.81
C MET A 73 7.81 0.48 -10.12
N LEU A 74 7.35 0.39 -11.38
CA LEU A 74 5.97 0.75 -11.72
C LEU A 74 4.96 -0.15 -11.00
N LEU A 75 5.19 -1.46 -11.02
CA LEU A 75 4.33 -2.41 -10.34
C LEU A 75 4.25 -2.13 -8.84
N ASP A 76 5.38 -1.82 -8.19
CA ASP A 76 5.45 -1.44 -6.78
C ASP A 76 4.70 -0.15 -6.47
N ALA A 77 4.92 0.89 -7.28
CA ALA A 77 4.21 2.16 -7.19
C ALA A 77 2.68 1.97 -7.24
N PHE A 78 2.18 1.28 -8.26
CA PHE A 78 0.74 1.05 -8.41
C PHE A 78 0.18 0.13 -7.34
N ALA A 79 0.95 -0.89 -6.94
CA ALA A 79 0.57 -1.78 -5.86
C ALA A 79 0.30 -1.01 -4.57
N TYR A 80 1.14 -0.02 -4.24
CA TYR A 80 0.98 0.80 -3.05
C TYR A 80 -0.32 1.63 -3.08
N ALA A 81 -0.65 2.22 -4.23
CA ALA A 81 -1.92 2.92 -4.42
C ALA A 81 -3.13 1.99 -4.25
N VAL A 82 -3.07 0.80 -4.84
CA VAL A 82 -4.13 -0.22 -4.71
C VAL A 82 -4.30 -0.62 -3.25
N ILE A 83 -3.23 -0.97 -2.55
CA ILE A 83 -3.25 -1.34 -1.13
C ILE A 83 -3.86 -0.22 -0.29
N GLY A 84 -3.44 1.04 -0.51
CA GLY A 84 -3.96 2.16 0.25
C GLY A 84 -5.47 2.35 0.10
N LEU A 85 -5.97 2.23 -1.13
CA LEU A 85 -7.40 2.28 -1.43
C LEU A 85 -8.16 1.10 -0.81
N THR A 86 -7.70 -0.12 -1.02
CA THR A 86 -8.42 -1.34 -0.63
C THR A 86 -8.41 -1.56 0.88
N VAL A 87 -7.32 -1.22 1.59
CA VAL A 87 -7.27 -1.22 3.05
C VAL A 87 -8.21 -0.17 3.62
N GLY A 88 -8.22 1.06 3.05
CA GLY A 88 -9.15 2.11 3.44
C GLY A 88 -10.62 1.68 3.31
N LEU A 89 -10.99 1.09 2.18
CA LEU A 89 -12.33 0.54 1.93
C LEU A 89 -12.67 -0.59 2.92
N GLY A 90 -11.74 -1.53 3.13
CA GLY A 90 -11.92 -2.63 4.08
C GLY A 90 -12.20 -2.15 5.50
N VAL A 91 -11.44 -1.17 5.98
CA VAL A 91 -11.63 -0.57 7.31
C VAL A 91 -12.93 0.22 7.41
N LEU A 92 -13.30 0.98 6.37
CA LEU A 92 -14.58 1.70 6.31
C LEU A 92 -15.77 0.77 6.45
N HIS A 93 -15.70 -0.43 5.89
CA HIS A 93 -16.74 -1.43 6.04
C HIS A 93 -16.74 -2.12 7.41
N LEU A 94 -15.57 -2.27 8.04
CA LEU A 94 -15.42 -2.83 9.39
C LEU A 94 -15.91 -1.87 10.49
N VAL A 95 -15.70 -0.57 10.33
CA VAL A 95 -15.99 0.45 11.34
C VAL A 95 -17.41 1.02 11.14
N ARG A 96 -18.40 0.40 11.80
CA ARG A 96 -19.83 0.72 11.58
C ARG A 96 -20.34 2.00 12.25
N ALA A 97 -19.81 2.38 13.42
CA ALA A 97 -20.32 3.52 14.18
C ALA A 97 -19.22 4.32 14.87
N LYS A 98 -18.77 3.85 16.05
CA LYS A 98 -17.69 4.52 16.80
C LYS A 98 -16.40 4.45 16.02
N GLY A 99 -15.85 5.60 15.63
CA GLY A 99 -14.62 5.70 14.85
C GLY A 99 -14.81 5.88 13.34
N ARG A 100 -16.05 5.99 12.83
CA ARG A 100 -16.31 6.14 11.39
C ARG A 100 -15.64 7.36 10.76
N VAL A 101 -15.63 8.50 11.46
CA VAL A 101 -14.94 9.71 10.98
C VAL A 101 -13.43 9.47 10.85
N ALA A 102 -12.83 8.85 11.87
CA ALA A 102 -11.41 8.48 11.81
C ALA A 102 -11.14 7.48 10.67
N ALA A 103 -12.00 6.48 10.48
CA ALA A 103 -11.87 5.54 9.36
C ALA A 103 -11.93 6.25 7.99
N LEU A 104 -12.83 7.23 7.83
CA LEU A 104 -12.93 8.03 6.60
C LEU A 104 -11.69 8.89 6.38
N VAL A 105 -11.26 9.64 7.39
CA VAL A 105 -10.06 10.47 7.32
C VAL A 105 -8.83 9.61 7.01
N GLY A 106 -8.66 8.50 7.73
CA GLY A 106 -7.59 7.54 7.50
C GLY A 106 -7.63 6.99 6.07
N ALA A 107 -8.79 6.56 5.58
CA ALA A 107 -8.92 6.02 4.22
C ALA A 107 -8.57 7.06 3.14
N VAL A 108 -9.02 8.30 3.31
CA VAL A 108 -8.68 9.40 2.38
C VAL A 108 -7.17 9.68 2.40
N ILE A 109 -6.57 9.81 3.58
CA ILE A 109 -5.14 10.07 3.73
C ILE A 109 -4.31 8.92 3.14
N THR A 110 -4.64 7.66 3.47
CA THR A 110 -3.94 6.48 2.96
C THR A 110 -4.06 6.37 1.44
N THR A 111 -5.25 6.63 0.88
CA THR A 111 -5.45 6.58 -0.58
C THR A 111 -4.67 7.70 -1.29
N ALA A 112 -4.74 8.93 -0.77
CA ALA A 112 -3.99 10.06 -1.32
C ALA A 112 -2.47 9.82 -1.25
N GLY A 113 -1.98 9.29 -0.13
CA GLY A 113 -0.59 8.89 0.02
C GLY A 113 -0.18 7.83 -0.98
N GLY A 114 -1.01 6.80 -1.18
CA GLY A 114 -0.75 5.75 -2.16
C GLY A 114 -0.70 6.27 -3.60
N ILE A 115 -1.57 7.23 -3.96
CA ILE A 115 -1.53 7.88 -5.27
C ILE A 115 -0.25 8.71 -5.44
N LEU A 116 0.15 9.50 -4.43
CA LEU A 116 1.38 10.28 -4.50
C LEU A 116 2.62 9.38 -4.60
N PHE A 117 2.65 8.28 -3.84
CA PHE A 117 3.69 7.26 -3.95
C PHE A 117 3.73 6.70 -5.37
N ALA A 118 2.58 6.31 -5.93
CA ALA A 118 2.51 5.80 -7.30
C ALA A 118 3.02 6.81 -8.34
N MET A 119 2.68 8.10 -8.18
CA MET A 119 3.18 9.17 -9.05
C MET A 119 4.70 9.34 -8.93
N GLY A 120 5.23 9.35 -7.71
CA GLY A 120 6.66 9.45 -7.43
C GLY A 120 7.43 8.27 -8.00
N GLY A 121 7.03 7.04 -7.68
CA GLY A 121 7.64 5.82 -8.21
C GLY A 121 7.53 5.68 -9.73
N ALA A 122 6.43 6.12 -10.35
CA ALA A 122 6.31 6.14 -11.81
C ALA A 122 7.24 7.16 -12.47
N ALA A 123 7.36 8.36 -11.90
CA ALA A 123 8.33 9.35 -12.35
C ALA A 123 9.75 8.82 -12.20
N PHE A 124 10.06 8.21 -11.06
CA PHE A 124 11.38 7.64 -10.80
C PHE A 124 11.72 6.50 -11.76
N ALA A 125 10.82 5.53 -11.96
CA ALA A 125 10.99 4.45 -12.93
C ALA A 125 11.26 4.99 -14.33
N THR A 126 10.51 6.02 -14.75
CA THR A 126 10.68 6.67 -16.05
C THR A 126 12.07 7.29 -16.18
N VAL A 127 12.52 8.02 -15.17
CA VAL A 127 13.85 8.65 -15.14
C VAL A 127 14.95 7.59 -15.25
N VAL A 128 14.89 6.53 -14.43
CA VAL A 128 15.86 5.43 -14.43
C VAL A 128 15.98 4.76 -15.80
N TRP A 129 14.84 4.53 -16.46
CA TRP A 129 14.81 3.89 -17.78
C TRP A 129 15.43 4.78 -18.86
N PHE A 130 15.11 6.09 -18.87
CA PHE A 130 15.66 7.01 -19.87
C PHE A 130 17.14 7.36 -19.66
N ILE A 131 17.62 7.39 -18.41
CA ILE A 131 19.03 7.62 -18.07
C ILE A 131 19.95 6.56 -18.69
N THR A 132 19.43 5.35 -18.91
CA THR A 132 20.20 4.20 -19.42
C THR A 132 19.80 3.84 -20.86
N ALA A 133 19.11 4.72 -21.58
CA ALA A 133 18.67 4.47 -22.95
C ALA A 133 19.83 4.51 -23.95
N ASP A 134 19.79 3.63 -24.96
CA ASP A 134 20.88 3.43 -25.94
C ASP A 134 21.21 4.69 -26.78
N GLY A 135 20.29 5.66 -26.84
CA GLY A 135 20.48 6.95 -27.52
C GLY A 135 21.19 8.01 -26.67
N LEU A 136 21.45 7.76 -25.38
CA LEU A 136 22.12 8.68 -24.48
C LEU A 136 23.61 8.30 -24.37
N PRO A 137 24.56 9.23 -24.58
CA PRO A 137 25.97 8.96 -24.36
C PRO A 137 26.21 8.52 -22.91
N THR A 138 27.03 7.49 -22.70
CA THR A 138 27.31 6.91 -21.36
C THR A 138 27.69 7.98 -20.34
N GLY A 139 28.60 8.91 -20.69
CA GLY A 139 29.02 9.97 -19.79
C GLY A 139 27.89 10.93 -19.37
N ALA A 140 26.90 11.15 -20.24
CA ALA A 140 25.72 11.94 -19.90
C ALA A 140 24.78 11.17 -18.95
N GLY A 141 24.62 9.86 -19.18
CA GLY A 141 23.88 8.98 -18.28
C GLY A 141 24.48 8.91 -16.88
N THR A 142 25.80 8.66 -16.78
CA THR A 142 26.53 8.65 -15.50
C THR A 142 26.40 9.98 -14.77
N SER A 143 26.64 11.11 -15.45
CA SER A 143 26.51 12.44 -14.85
C SER A 143 25.10 12.72 -14.33
N LEU A 144 24.07 12.17 -14.96
CA LEU A 144 22.69 12.34 -14.51
C LEU A 144 22.35 11.45 -13.30
N VAL A 145 22.95 10.25 -13.21
CA VAL A 145 22.88 9.40 -12.00
C VAL A 145 23.57 10.11 -10.83
N ASP A 146 24.78 10.64 -11.04
CA ASP A 146 25.51 11.38 -10.00
C ASP A 146 24.70 12.57 -9.51
N TYR A 147 24.14 13.36 -10.44
CA TYR A 147 23.26 14.47 -10.10
C TYR A 147 22.03 14.02 -9.29
N ALA A 148 21.42 12.88 -9.65
CA ALA A 148 20.27 12.34 -8.94
C ALA A 148 20.63 11.87 -7.51
N ASN A 149 21.81 11.28 -7.32
CA ASN A 149 22.35 10.92 -6.01
C ASN A 149 22.67 12.16 -5.14
N ASP A 150 23.14 13.25 -5.75
CA ASP A 150 23.36 14.52 -5.03
C ASP A 150 22.04 15.22 -4.65
N HIS A 151 20.94 14.90 -5.34
CA HIS A 151 19.64 15.55 -5.21
C HIS A 151 18.49 14.56 -4.99
N VAL A 152 18.70 13.54 -4.14
CA VAL A 152 17.72 12.47 -3.87
C VAL A 152 16.33 13.02 -3.50
N GLY A 153 16.27 14.17 -2.82
CA GLY A 153 14.99 14.82 -2.50
C GLY A 153 14.15 15.21 -3.72
N HIS A 154 14.76 15.55 -4.87
CA HIS A 154 14.02 15.82 -6.11
C HIS A 154 13.56 14.53 -6.79
N LEU A 155 14.31 13.44 -6.61
CA LEU A 155 14.01 12.14 -7.20
C LEU A 155 12.90 11.41 -6.44
N MET A 156 13.02 11.38 -5.11
CA MET A 156 12.17 10.58 -4.23
C MET A 156 11.22 11.42 -3.38
N GLY A 157 11.30 12.75 -3.39
CA GLY A 157 10.53 13.59 -2.45
C GLY A 157 9.01 13.39 -2.53
N VAL A 158 8.46 13.24 -3.74
CA VAL A 158 7.03 12.94 -3.94
C VAL A 158 6.68 11.55 -3.43
N ASP A 159 7.56 10.58 -3.69
CA ASP A 159 7.41 9.19 -3.25
C ASP A 159 7.44 9.09 -1.71
N MET A 160 8.43 9.72 -1.07
CA MET A 160 8.57 9.83 0.38
C MET A 160 7.38 10.54 1.02
N ALA A 161 6.85 11.60 0.40
CA ALA A 161 5.65 12.29 0.89
C ALA A 161 4.42 11.37 0.81
N GLY A 162 4.25 10.63 -0.30
CA GLY A 162 3.21 9.63 -0.45
C GLY A 162 3.29 8.55 0.62
N PHE A 163 4.48 8.00 0.83
CA PHE A 163 4.75 6.99 1.85
C PHE A 163 4.42 7.50 3.26
N ALA A 164 4.87 8.70 3.62
CA ALA A 164 4.57 9.31 4.91
C ALA A 164 3.06 9.49 5.14
N LEU A 165 2.31 9.90 4.11
CA LEU A 165 0.85 9.96 4.19
C LEU A 165 0.21 8.58 4.34
N VAL A 166 0.69 7.55 3.62
CA VAL A 166 0.20 6.18 3.82
C VAL A 166 0.42 5.72 5.25
N THR A 167 1.60 5.97 5.82
CA THR A 167 1.90 5.66 7.23
C THR A 167 0.93 6.40 8.15
N LEU A 168 0.79 7.71 8.01
CA LEU A 168 -0.11 8.51 8.84
C LEU A 168 -1.56 8.03 8.75
N GLY A 169 -2.06 7.82 7.52
CA GLY A 169 -3.41 7.32 7.28
C GLY A 169 -3.62 5.94 7.90
N SER A 170 -2.63 5.05 7.81
CA SER A 170 -2.63 3.72 8.44
C SER A 170 -2.72 3.81 9.97
N LEU A 171 -2.01 4.75 10.62
CA LEU A 171 -2.13 5.00 12.05
C LEU A 171 -3.56 5.45 12.43
N VAL A 172 -4.16 6.32 11.62
CA VAL A 172 -5.55 6.79 11.82
C VAL A 172 -6.55 5.64 11.64
N LEU A 173 -6.35 4.78 10.63
CA LEU A 173 -7.16 3.58 10.39
C LEU A 173 -7.05 2.60 11.58
N ALA A 174 -5.85 2.39 12.11
CA ALA A 174 -5.64 1.56 13.30
C ALA A 174 -6.37 2.13 14.53
N ALA A 175 -6.29 3.44 14.76
CA ALA A 175 -7.03 4.10 15.83
C ALA A 175 -8.55 3.93 15.67
N ALA A 176 -9.05 4.00 14.43
CA ALA A 176 -10.45 3.73 14.13
C ALA A 176 -10.85 2.28 14.46
N LEU A 177 -10.02 1.29 14.08
CA LEU A 177 -10.24 -0.13 14.38
C LEU A 177 -10.27 -0.40 15.89
N ILE A 178 -9.34 0.18 16.67
CA ILE A 178 -9.31 0.07 18.13
C ILE A 178 -10.57 0.68 18.74
N ARG A 179 -10.92 1.91 18.33
CA ARG A 179 -12.09 2.63 18.85
C ARG A 179 -13.40 1.91 18.53
N ALA A 180 -13.49 1.28 17.37
CA ALA A 180 -14.64 0.49 16.95
C ALA A 180 -14.67 -0.91 17.58
N ARG A 181 -13.56 -1.38 18.16
CA ARG A 181 -13.33 -2.79 18.53
C ARG A 181 -13.66 -3.74 17.38
N ALA A 182 -13.36 -3.30 16.15
CA ALA A 182 -13.76 -4.01 14.93
C ALA A 182 -12.94 -5.29 14.71
N VAL A 183 -11.71 -5.34 15.20
CA VAL A 183 -10.81 -6.49 15.13
C VAL A 183 -10.12 -6.71 16.49
N PRO A 184 -9.53 -7.90 16.76
CA PRO A 184 -8.77 -8.12 17.98
C PRO A 184 -7.62 -7.12 18.12
N VAL A 185 -7.47 -6.52 19.31
CA VAL A 185 -6.43 -5.52 19.61
C VAL A 185 -5.01 -5.99 19.27
N PRO A 186 -4.62 -7.26 19.55
CA PRO A 186 -3.29 -7.75 19.17
C PRO A 186 -3.02 -7.67 17.67
N ALA A 187 -4.03 -7.88 16.83
CA ALA A 187 -3.88 -7.79 15.38
C ALA A 187 -3.70 -6.34 14.91
N VAL A 188 -4.36 -5.37 15.56
CA VAL A 188 -4.11 -3.94 15.29
C VAL A 188 -2.72 -3.51 15.76
N ALA A 189 -2.27 -4.00 16.91
CA ALA A 189 -0.93 -3.74 17.40
C ALA A 189 0.12 -4.29 16.42
N ALA A 190 -0.07 -5.52 15.90
CA ALA A 190 0.78 -6.07 14.86
C ALA A 190 0.78 -5.19 13.60
N TYR A 191 -0.38 -4.74 13.13
CA TYR A 191 -0.49 -3.83 11.98
C TYR A 191 0.30 -2.54 12.18
N LEU A 192 0.18 -1.91 13.35
CA LEU A 192 0.91 -0.70 13.72
C LEU A 192 2.42 -0.93 13.72
N LEU A 193 2.88 -2.00 14.37
CA LEU A 193 4.31 -2.32 14.45
C LEU A 193 4.90 -2.59 13.06
N LEU A 194 4.19 -3.34 12.20
CA LEU A 194 4.64 -3.60 10.84
C LEU A 194 4.67 -2.32 10.00
N THR A 195 3.67 -1.44 10.15
CA THR A 195 3.62 -0.15 9.46
C THR A 195 4.79 0.77 9.87
N ILE A 196 5.09 0.83 11.18
CA ILE A 196 6.21 1.62 11.70
C ILE A 196 7.55 1.03 11.27
N ALA A 197 7.70 -0.29 11.35
CA ALA A 197 8.92 -0.98 10.90
C ALA A 197 9.18 -0.73 9.40
N GLN A 198 8.12 -0.68 8.58
CA GLN A 198 8.23 -0.37 7.17
C GLN A 198 8.66 1.08 6.97
N PHE A 199 8.14 2.00 7.79
CA PHE A 199 8.52 3.41 7.75
C PHE A 199 9.99 3.66 8.10
N VAL A 200 10.52 2.93 9.09
CA VAL A 200 11.93 3.04 9.51
C VAL A 200 12.88 2.57 8.40
N GLY A 201 12.44 1.65 7.54
CA GLY A 201 13.28 1.02 6.53
C GLY A 201 14.19 -0.03 7.16
N LEU A 202 14.03 -1.29 6.76
CA LEU A 202 14.92 -2.38 7.16
C LEU A 202 15.82 -2.76 5.97
N PRO A 203 17.13 -2.96 6.20
CA PRO A 203 18.05 -3.26 5.12
C PRO A 203 17.82 -4.66 4.53
N GLY A 204 18.08 -4.78 3.23
CA GLY A 204 18.04 -6.03 2.47
C GLY A 204 16.71 -6.79 2.59
N ARG A 205 16.81 -8.12 2.70
CA ARG A 205 15.66 -9.03 2.69
C ARG A 205 14.74 -8.93 3.91
N ALA A 206 15.11 -8.16 4.94
CA ALA A 206 14.24 -7.92 6.09
C ALA A 206 12.92 -7.26 5.68
N MET A 207 12.96 -6.39 4.66
CA MET A 207 11.76 -5.75 4.11
C MET A 207 10.81 -6.77 3.46
N ASP A 208 11.34 -7.80 2.77
CA ASP A 208 10.52 -8.88 2.19
C ASP A 208 9.73 -9.60 3.29
N PHE A 209 10.38 -9.98 4.40
CA PHE A 209 9.72 -10.66 5.51
C PHE A 209 8.66 -9.78 6.17
N LEU A 210 8.92 -8.47 6.25
CA LEU A 210 7.97 -7.51 6.78
C LEU A 210 6.73 -7.39 5.88
N GLN A 211 6.91 -7.33 4.56
CA GLN A 211 5.81 -7.35 3.59
C GLN A 211 5.02 -8.66 3.65
N ILE A 212 5.69 -9.82 3.78
CA ILE A 212 5.03 -11.12 3.99
C ILE A 212 4.16 -11.08 5.25
N ALA A 213 4.69 -10.58 6.37
CA ALA A 213 3.94 -10.47 7.62
C ALA A 213 2.71 -9.55 7.46
N MET A 214 2.86 -8.42 6.76
CA MET A 214 1.75 -7.52 6.46
C MET A 214 0.68 -8.20 5.59
N MET A 215 1.08 -8.93 4.55
CA MET A 215 0.19 -9.70 3.70
C MET A 215 -0.63 -10.71 4.51
N LEU A 216 0.03 -11.51 5.36
CA LEU A 216 -0.63 -12.49 6.22
C LEU A 216 -1.64 -11.83 7.17
N LEU A 217 -1.31 -10.65 7.68
CA LEU A 217 -2.21 -9.88 8.53
C LEU A 217 -3.45 -9.39 7.78
N LEU A 218 -3.29 -8.88 6.55
CA LEU A 218 -4.39 -8.47 5.68
C LEU A 218 -5.30 -9.65 5.31
N ILE A 219 -4.73 -10.81 5.03
CA ILE A 219 -5.48 -12.07 4.83
C ILE A 219 -6.26 -12.42 6.11
N GLY A 220 -5.61 -12.31 7.27
CA GLY A 220 -6.25 -12.51 8.58
C GLY A 220 -7.44 -11.58 8.79
N PHE A 221 -7.31 -10.29 8.47
CA PHE A 221 -8.43 -9.34 8.49
C PHE A 221 -9.53 -9.74 7.52
N ALA A 222 -9.20 -10.12 6.28
CA ALA A 222 -10.18 -10.57 5.29
C ALA A 222 -10.97 -11.79 5.79
N ALA A 223 -10.29 -12.75 6.42
CA ALA A 223 -10.93 -13.94 6.97
C ALA A 223 -11.84 -13.62 8.17
N VAL A 224 -11.43 -12.71 9.06
CA VAL A 224 -12.27 -12.25 10.18
C VAL A 224 -13.51 -11.52 9.67
N VAL A 225 -13.36 -10.68 8.64
CA VAL A 225 -14.48 -10.00 7.97
C VAL A 225 -15.44 -11.02 7.39
N TRP A 226 -14.93 -11.98 6.62
CA TRP A 226 -15.73 -13.02 5.96
C TRP A 226 -16.51 -13.87 6.96
N ARG A 227 -15.91 -14.26 8.08
CA ARG A 227 -16.57 -15.06 9.13
C ARG A 227 -17.70 -14.32 9.86
N ARG A 228 -17.74 -12.99 9.76
CA ARG A 228 -18.79 -12.15 10.37
C ARG A 228 -19.87 -11.72 9.37
N ALA A 229 -19.75 -12.14 8.10
CA ALA A 229 -20.73 -11.94 7.03
C ALA A 229 -21.90 -12.90 7.16
#